data_AF-A0A1W1IGP5-F1
#
_entry.id   AF-A0A1W1IGP5-F1
#
_cell.length_a   1.000
_cell.length_b   1.000
_cell.length_c   1.000
_cell.angle_alpha   90.00
_cell.angle_beta   90.00
_cell.angle_gamma   90.00
#
_symmetry.space_group_name_H-M   'P 1'
#
loop_
_entity.id
_entity.type
_entity.pdbx_description
1 polymer ?
#
loop_
_entity_poly.entity_id
_entity_poly.type
_entity_poly.pdbx_seq_one_letter_code
_entity_poly.pdbx_strand_id
1 'polypeptide(L)'
;MKKVMRKVKCQWITAAVMGATIVALGAVDVPQIAAVEGNDPETTVPVEDENFSAISTEPGSVTDSISDAPIETTITATSVVAKSYVQILSTADVFYEAIISRGTDAINTAPWGTEGYETVGHSSAYLNTEVSVSQEQLADNGVLWALISVNGQELGWIAKDALQEQKYAQSVSEKAVDYSATVNRGTDAINTAP
;
A
#
# COMPACT_ATOMS: atom_id res chain seq x y z
N MET A 1 -50.20 7.69 -22.38
CA MET A 1 -49.97 7.80 -20.93
C MET A 1 -48.46 7.97 -20.70
N LYS A 2 -47.98 9.14 -20.27
CA LYS A 2 -46.55 9.44 -20.12
C LYS A 2 -46.11 9.12 -18.69
N LYS A 3 -45.20 8.15 -18.53
CA LYS A 3 -44.67 7.69 -17.24
C LYS A 3 -43.72 8.75 -16.69
N VAL A 4 -44.10 9.40 -15.59
CA VAL A 4 -43.24 10.38 -14.90
C VAL A 4 -42.30 9.64 -13.95
N MET A 5 -41.01 9.63 -14.27
CA MET A 5 -39.97 9.11 -13.38
C MET A 5 -39.55 10.20 -12.38
N ARG A 6 -39.73 9.95 -11.08
CA ARG A 6 -39.21 10.83 -10.02
C ARG A 6 -37.77 10.44 -9.75
N LYS A 7 -36.82 11.36 -10.00
CA LYS A 7 -35.42 11.19 -9.59
C LYS A 7 -35.34 11.28 -8.06
N VAL A 8 -34.91 10.20 -7.41
CA VAL A 8 -34.58 10.20 -5.98
C VAL A 8 -33.18 10.82 -5.86
N LYS A 9 -33.09 11.97 -5.20
CA LYS A 9 -31.82 12.67 -4.99
C LYS A 9 -31.17 12.05 -3.75
N CYS A 10 -30.08 11.30 -3.93
CA CYS A 10 -29.27 10.80 -2.82
C CYS A 10 -28.70 12.00 -2.07
N GLN A 11 -29.12 12.19 -0.83
CA GLN A 11 -28.48 13.11 0.11
C GLN A 11 -27.51 12.28 0.93
N TRP A 12 -26.21 12.53 0.76
CA TRP A 12 -25.18 11.96 1.62
C TRP A 12 -25.19 12.71 2.96
N ILE A 13 -25.17 11.97 4.07
CA ILE A 13 -25.04 12.55 5.41
C ILE A 13 -23.55 12.84 5.62
N THR A 14 -23.18 14.11 5.74
CA THR A 14 -21.85 14.52 6.19
C THR A 14 -21.77 14.28 7.69
N ALA A 15 -21.09 13.21 8.12
CA ALA A 15 -20.67 13.07 9.50
C ALA A 15 -19.46 13.98 9.74
N ALA A 16 -19.68 15.08 10.46
CA ALA A 16 -18.61 15.94 10.94
C ALA A 16 -17.87 15.22 12.08
N VAL A 17 -16.63 14.81 11.84
CA VAL A 17 -15.72 14.36 12.90
C VAL A 17 -15.30 15.60 13.69
N MET A 18 -15.77 15.68 14.93
CA MET A 18 -15.43 16.73 15.89
C MET A 18 -14.02 16.46 16.43
N GLY A 19 -13.16 17.48 16.43
CA GLY A 19 -11.72 17.37 16.61
C GLY A 19 -11.26 16.71 17.92
N ALA A 20 -10.25 15.86 17.81
CA ALA A 20 -9.43 15.42 18.93
C ALA A 20 -8.27 16.42 19.12
N THR A 21 -8.29 17.13 20.24
CA THR A 21 -7.17 17.96 20.71
C THR A 21 -6.00 17.04 21.06
N ILE A 22 -4.88 17.16 20.35
CA ILE A 22 -3.63 16.49 20.71
C ILE A 22 -3.03 17.19 21.93
N VAL A 23 -3.00 16.50 23.08
CA VAL A 23 -2.10 16.86 24.18
C VAL A 23 -0.77 16.16 23.92
N ALA A 24 0.25 16.94 23.57
CA ALA A 24 1.62 16.46 23.49
C ALA A 24 2.13 16.10 24.89
N LEU A 25 2.61 14.86 25.07
CA LEU A 25 3.33 14.42 26.26
C LEU A 25 4.43 13.43 25.86
N GLY A 26 5.67 13.89 25.97
CA GLY A 26 6.86 13.08 26.24
C GLY A 26 7.38 12.21 25.11
N ALA A 27 8.42 12.67 24.42
CA ALA A 27 9.32 11.80 23.67
C ALA A 27 9.99 10.81 24.63
N VAL A 28 9.77 9.51 24.44
CA VAL A 28 10.63 8.47 25.00
C VAL A 28 11.62 8.10 23.91
N ASP A 29 12.86 8.48 24.15
CA ASP A 29 14.04 8.18 23.36
C ASP A 29 14.26 6.66 23.33
N VAL A 30 14.15 6.04 22.15
CA VAL A 30 14.46 4.62 21.93
C VAL A 30 15.82 4.56 21.23
N PRO A 31 16.82 3.85 21.79
CA PRO A 31 18.18 3.89 21.27
C PRO A 31 18.30 3.25 19.88
N GLN A 32 18.99 3.94 18.97
CA GLN A 32 19.50 3.38 17.71
C GLN A 32 20.45 2.22 18.01
N ILE A 33 20.13 1.02 17.52
CA ILE A 33 21.04 -0.12 17.54
C ILE A 33 22.01 0.07 16.38
N ALA A 34 23.28 0.28 16.74
CA ALA A 34 24.39 0.45 15.82
C ALA A 34 24.53 -0.75 14.86
N ALA A 35 24.86 -0.44 13.61
CA ALA A 35 25.23 -1.40 12.58
C ALA A 35 26.42 -2.25 13.06
N VAL A 36 26.29 -3.57 12.97
CA VAL A 36 27.43 -4.49 13.04
C VAL A 36 28.09 -4.49 11.67
N GLU A 37 29.21 -3.77 11.61
CA GLU A 37 30.21 -3.84 10.55
C GLU A 37 31.04 -5.13 10.74
N GLY A 38 31.31 -5.84 9.65
CA GLY A 38 32.29 -6.93 9.61
C GLY A 38 31.76 -8.26 9.10
N ASN A 39 31.90 -8.50 7.79
CA ASN A 39 32.69 -9.63 7.28
C ASN A 39 32.86 -9.54 5.76
N ASP A 40 34.13 -9.39 5.36
CA ASP A 40 34.65 -9.70 4.02
C ASP A 40 34.27 -11.12 3.58
N PRO A 41 34.18 -11.36 2.27
CA PRO A 41 35.30 -12.12 1.72
C PRO A 41 35.87 -11.53 0.43
N GLU A 42 37.13 -11.12 0.51
CA GLU A 42 38.05 -11.14 -0.62
C GLU A 42 38.20 -12.59 -1.11
N THR A 43 37.86 -12.85 -2.36
CA THR A 43 38.42 -13.98 -3.11
C THR A 43 38.53 -13.60 -4.57
N THR A 44 39.67 -12.99 -4.90
CA THR A 44 40.35 -13.03 -6.21
C THR A 44 40.43 -14.49 -6.68
N VAL A 45 40.16 -14.91 -7.92
CA VAL A 45 40.75 -14.67 -9.27
C VAL A 45 40.03 -15.68 -10.23
N PRO A 46 40.24 -15.73 -11.57
CA PRO A 46 40.81 -14.78 -12.52
C PRO A 46 39.91 -14.52 -13.77
N VAL A 47 40.32 -13.52 -14.54
CA VAL A 47 39.85 -13.16 -15.88
C VAL A 47 40.46 -14.12 -16.91
N GLU A 48 39.66 -14.66 -17.83
CA GLU A 48 40.14 -15.32 -19.05
C GLU A 48 39.37 -14.78 -20.29
N ASP A 49 40.14 -14.03 -21.08
CA ASP A 49 40.25 -14.05 -22.54
C ASP A 49 39.14 -13.52 -23.46
N GLU A 50 39.28 -12.21 -23.74
CA GLU A 50 39.50 -11.61 -25.06
C GLU A 50 39.37 -12.54 -26.28
N ASN A 51 38.33 -12.30 -27.11
CA ASN A 51 38.47 -12.38 -28.56
C ASN A 51 37.34 -11.62 -29.29
N PHE A 52 37.58 -10.37 -29.68
CA PHE A 52 37.14 -9.95 -31.01
C PHE A 52 38.10 -8.93 -31.61
N SER A 53 38.85 -9.43 -32.58
CA SER A 53 39.76 -8.71 -33.48
C SER A 53 39.15 -7.44 -34.05
N ALA A 54 39.87 -6.31 -33.95
CA ALA A 54 39.66 -5.15 -34.80
C ALA A 54 41.00 -4.67 -35.37
N ILE A 55 40.99 -4.55 -36.69
CA ILE A 55 42.08 -4.34 -37.62
C ILE A 55 42.48 -2.86 -37.73
N SER A 56 43.80 -2.63 -37.75
CA SER A 56 44.60 -1.55 -38.37
C SER A 56 43.87 -0.38 -39.06
N THR A 57 44.28 0.87 -38.78
CA THR A 57 45.26 1.67 -39.58
C THR A 57 45.30 3.15 -39.14
N GLU A 58 46.50 3.73 -39.20
CA GLU A 58 46.90 5.13 -38.89
C GLU A 58 46.24 6.24 -39.74
N PRO A 59 46.40 7.53 -39.36
CA PRO A 59 45.61 8.65 -39.88
C PRO A 59 46.16 9.21 -41.20
N GLY A 60 45.30 9.32 -42.20
CA GLY A 60 45.56 9.99 -43.48
C GLY A 60 44.69 11.23 -43.66
N SER A 61 45.34 12.38 -43.81
CA SER A 61 44.76 13.64 -44.27
C SER A 61 44.45 13.57 -45.77
N VAL A 62 43.19 13.83 -46.16
CA VAL A 62 42.85 14.31 -47.52
C VAL A 62 41.63 15.23 -47.43
N THR A 63 41.78 16.41 -48.01
CA THR A 63 40.75 17.42 -48.31
C THR A 63 39.90 16.99 -49.50
N ASP A 64 38.56 17.11 -49.46
CA ASP A 64 37.78 17.50 -50.64
C ASP A 64 36.32 17.86 -50.33
N SER A 65 35.92 19.05 -50.80
CA SER A 65 34.64 19.37 -51.44
C SER A 65 33.32 19.04 -50.71
N ILE A 66 32.72 20.07 -50.09
CA ILE A 66 31.35 20.03 -49.56
C ILE A 66 30.37 20.13 -50.73
N SER A 67 29.79 18.99 -51.13
CA SER A 67 28.64 18.92 -52.05
C SER A 67 27.33 18.93 -51.27
N ASP A 68 26.44 19.80 -51.70
CA ASP A 68 25.13 20.18 -51.17
C ASP A 68 24.10 19.02 -51.17
N ALA A 69 24.22 18.09 -50.21
CA ALA A 69 23.23 17.04 -49.96
C ALA A 69 22.38 17.38 -48.73
N PRO A 70 21.05 17.17 -48.75
CA PRO A 70 20.23 17.37 -47.57
C PRO A 70 20.64 16.38 -46.48
N ILE A 71 20.96 16.91 -45.30
CA ILE A 71 21.28 16.15 -44.11
C ILE A 71 19.97 15.49 -43.63
N GLU A 72 19.73 14.24 -43.99
CA GLU A 72 18.70 13.45 -43.32
C GLU A 72 19.23 13.08 -41.94
N THR A 73 18.83 13.88 -40.95
CA THR A 73 19.06 13.61 -39.53
C THR A 73 18.37 12.29 -39.18
N THR A 74 19.13 11.21 -39.22
CA THR A 74 18.73 9.94 -38.65
C THR A 74 18.77 10.11 -37.13
N ILE A 75 17.66 10.54 -36.55
CA ILE A 75 17.46 10.48 -35.10
C ILE A 75 17.35 9.00 -34.72
N THR A 76 18.43 8.45 -34.18
CA THR A 76 18.39 7.18 -33.48
C THR A 76 17.47 7.34 -32.28
N ALA A 77 16.20 6.93 -32.44
CA ALA A 77 15.24 6.88 -31.36
C ALA A 77 15.77 5.90 -30.30
N THR A 78 16.33 6.45 -29.22
CA THR A 78 16.65 5.68 -28.03
C THR A 78 15.32 5.19 -27.46
N SER A 79 15.10 3.88 -27.54
CA SER A 79 13.95 3.24 -26.90
C SER A 79 14.09 3.38 -25.39
N VAL A 80 13.37 4.34 -24.80
CA VAL A 80 13.22 4.44 -23.35
C VAL A 80 12.25 3.36 -22.91
N VAL A 81 12.75 2.36 -22.17
CA VAL A 81 11.90 1.37 -21.51
C VAL A 81 11.15 2.10 -20.40
N ALA A 82 9.89 2.46 -20.65
CA ALA A 82 9.03 3.02 -19.63
C ALA A 82 8.76 1.94 -18.57
N LYS A 83 9.06 2.25 -17.31
CA LYS A 83 8.69 1.40 -16.18
C LYS A 83 7.15 1.37 -16.10
N SER A 84 6.57 0.17 -16.17
CA SER A 84 5.13 -0.02 -16.03
C SER A 84 4.80 -0.28 -14.56
N TYR A 85 3.99 0.60 -13.96
CA TYR A 85 3.48 0.45 -12.60
C TYR A 85 2.05 -0.07 -12.61
N VAL A 86 1.69 -0.79 -11.55
CA VAL A 86 0.30 -1.17 -11.23
C VAL A 86 -0.53 0.09 -11.07
N GLN A 87 -1.70 0.12 -11.70
CA GLN A 87 -2.65 1.23 -11.61
C GLN A 87 -3.79 0.91 -10.64
N ILE A 88 -4.27 1.94 -9.92
CA ILE A 88 -5.47 1.82 -9.08
C ILE A 88 -6.71 2.09 -9.92
N LEU A 89 -7.59 1.09 -10.01
CA LEU A 89 -8.84 1.14 -10.76
C LEU A 89 -9.98 1.77 -9.96
N SER A 90 -10.02 1.55 -8.65
CA SER A 90 -11.03 2.12 -7.77
C SER A 90 -10.54 2.24 -6.33
N THR A 91 -11.06 3.22 -5.60
CA THR A 91 -10.85 3.41 -4.16
C THR A 91 -12.20 3.46 -3.45
N ALA A 92 -12.31 2.85 -2.28
CA ALA A 92 -13.49 2.89 -1.43
C ALA A 92 -13.08 3.14 0.03
N ASP A 93 -13.69 4.15 0.65
CA ASP A 93 -13.59 4.34 2.11
C ASP A 93 -14.52 3.35 2.79
N VAL A 94 -13.97 2.58 3.73
CA VAL A 94 -14.65 1.51 4.45
C VAL A 94 -14.33 1.61 5.94
N PHE A 95 -15.06 0.90 6.78
CA PHE A 95 -14.72 0.80 8.19
C PHE A 95 -15.17 -0.56 8.73
N TYR A 96 -14.22 -1.42 9.04
CA TYR A 96 -14.47 -2.72 9.67
C TYR A 96 -13.22 -3.23 10.40
N GLU A 97 -13.43 -4.13 11.35
CA GLU A 97 -12.34 -4.85 12.02
C GLU A 97 -12.06 -6.17 11.30
N ALA A 98 -10.80 -6.60 11.28
CA ALA A 98 -10.37 -7.86 10.71
C ALA A 98 -9.23 -8.48 11.51
N ILE A 99 -9.02 -9.78 11.34
CA ILE A 99 -7.84 -10.48 11.86
C ILE A 99 -6.87 -10.74 10.71
N ILE A 100 -5.59 -10.43 10.90
CA ILE A 100 -4.55 -10.88 9.97
C ILE A 100 -4.40 -12.40 10.10
N SER A 101 -4.86 -13.15 9.11
CA SER A 101 -4.94 -14.62 9.13
C SER A 101 -3.85 -15.29 8.30
N ARG A 102 -3.20 -14.55 7.38
CA ARG A 102 -2.13 -15.06 6.52
C ARG A 102 -0.81 -14.34 6.77
N GLY A 103 0.26 -15.11 6.97
CA GLY A 103 1.58 -14.62 7.40
C GLY A 103 2.61 -14.43 6.29
N THR A 104 2.20 -14.47 5.03
CA THR A 104 3.11 -14.49 3.86
C THR A 104 3.09 -13.19 3.06
N ASP A 105 2.42 -12.16 3.56
CA ASP A 105 2.09 -10.96 2.80
C ASP A 105 2.95 -9.78 3.23
N ALA A 106 3.32 -8.95 2.26
CA ALA A 106 3.99 -7.69 2.53
C ALA A 106 2.98 -6.62 2.97
N ILE A 107 3.40 -5.79 3.91
CA ILE A 107 2.71 -4.56 4.29
C ILE A 107 3.50 -3.41 3.66
N ASN A 108 2.83 -2.56 2.89
CA ASN A 108 3.48 -1.55 2.04
C ASN A 108 2.95 -0.13 2.29
N THR A 109 3.71 0.89 1.92
CA THR A 109 3.27 2.31 1.99
C THR A 109 2.14 2.64 1.01
N ALA A 110 2.03 1.89 -0.08
CA ALA A 110 0.99 1.95 -1.10
C ALA A 110 0.75 0.52 -1.63
N PRO A 111 -0.36 0.24 -2.34
CA PRO A 111 -0.57 -1.05 -3.00
C PRO A 111 0.65 -1.52 -3.78
N TRP A 112 1.04 -2.79 -3.61
CA TRP A 112 2.29 -3.31 -4.18
C TRP A 112 2.32 -3.18 -5.70
N GLY A 113 3.45 -2.68 -6.21
CA GLY A 113 3.67 -2.47 -7.65
C GLY A 113 3.22 -1.11 -8.18
N THR A 114 2.55 -0.28 -7.38
CA THR A 114 2.22 1.11 -7.74
C THR A 114 3.48 1.98 -7.79
N GLU A 115 3.39 3.19 -8.34
CA GLU A 115 4.53 4.10 -8.32
C GLU A 115 4.87 4.54 -6.89
N GLY A 116 6.13 4.36 -6.48
CA GLY A 116 6.62 4.80 -5.17
C GLY A 116 6.26 3.91 -3.96
N TYR A 117 5.71 2.71 -4.18
CA TYR A 117 5.48 1.78 -3.06
C TYR A 117 6.80 1.33 -2.42
N GLU A 118 6.76 1.15 -1.10
CA GLU A 118 7.85 0.57 -0.30
C GLU A 118 7.26 -0.48 0.65
N THR A 119 7.98 -1.57 0.88
CA THR A 119 7.59 -2.58 1.88
C THR A 119 8.10 -2.14 3.25
N VAL A 120 7.19 -1.97 4.19
CA VAL A 120 7.48 -1.50 5.57
C VAL A 120 7.44 -2.64 6.59
N GLY A 121 6.91 -3.81 6.21
CA GLY A 121 6.87 -4.98 7.08
C GLY A 121 6.23 -6.18 6.43
N HIS A 122 6.06 -7.24 7.23
CA HIS A 122 5.44 -8.48 6.82
C HIS A 122 4.33 -8.88 7.78
N SER A 123 3.27 -9.49 7.25
CA SER A 123 2.09 -9.90 8.02
C SER A 123 2.40 -10.99 9.05
N SER A 124 3.49 -11.75 8.89
CA SER A 124 3.97 -12.73 9.89
C SER A 124 4.19 -12.12 11.28
N ALA A 125 4.62 -10.86 11.36
CA ALA A 125 4.83 -10.15 12.62
C ALA A 125 3.51 -9.77 13.34
N TYR A 126 2.39 -9.82 12.62
CA TYR A 126 1.07 -9.39 13.08
C TYR A 126 0.02 -10.51 12.96
N LEU A 127 0.43 -11.76 12.82
CA LEU A 127 -0.50 -12.89 12.73
C LEU A 127 -1.44 -12.96 13.94
N ASN A 128 -2.72 -13.21 13.66
CA ASN A 128 -3.82 -13.25 14.63
C ASN A 128 -4.03 -11.94 15.40
N THR A 129 -3.51 -10.82 14.89
CA THR A 129 -3.75 -9.49 15.44
C THR A 129 -5.01 -8.89 14.83
N GLU A 130 -5.82 -8.26 15.67
CA GLU A 130 -6.97 -7.45 15.25
C GLU A 130 -6.50 -6.11 14.70
N VAL A 131 -7.03 -5.76 13.52
CA VAL A 131 -6.72 -4.53 12.79
C VAL A 131 -8.01 -3.89 12.32
N SER A 132 -8.03 -2.56 12.34
CA SER A 132 -9.09 -1.79 11.71
C SER A 132 -8.71 -1.51 10.25
N VAL A 133 -9.65 -1.66 9.33
CA VAL A 133 -9.51 -1.30 7.92
C VAL A 133 -10.29 -0.03 7.62
N SER A 134 -9.62 0.95 7.01
CA SER A 134 -10.20 2.27 6.70
C SER A 134 -10.40 2.54 5.21
N GLN A 135 -9.70 1.81 4.34
CA GLN A 135 -9.78 2.02 2.89
C GLN A 135 -9.46 0.75 2.11
N GLU A 136 -10.10 0.59 0.96
CA GLU A 136 -9.81 -0.46 -0.02
C GLU A 136 -9.48 0.12 -1.39
N GLN A 137 -8.54 -0.50 -2.10
CA GLN A 137 -8.15 -0.14 -3.47
C GLN A 137 -8.04 -1.36 -4.37
N LEU A 138 -8.78 -1.36 -5.48
CA LEU A 138 -8.66 -2.41 -6.51
C LEU A 138 -7.59 -2.00 -7.51
N ALA A 139 -6.58 -2.84 -7.68
CA ALA A 139 -5.51 -2.64 -8.64
C ALA A 139 -5.80 -3.32 -10.01
N ASP A 140 -5.12 -2.87 -11.07
CA ASP A 140 -5.24 -3.40 -12.44
C ASP A 140 -4.70 -4.83 -12.62
N ASN A 141 -3.86 -5.28 -11.70
CA ASN A 141 -3.44 -6.68 -11.55
C ASN A 141 -4.50 -7.56 -10.85
N GLY A 142 -5.65 -7.01 -10.48
CA GLY A 142 -6.78 -7.72 -9.89
C GLY A 142 -6.71 -7.91 -8.36
N VAL A 143 -5.65 -7.43 -7.70
CA VAL A 143 -5.53 -7.53 -6.24
C VAL A 143 -6.32 -6.41 -5.58
N LEU A 144 -7.15 -6.77 -4.60
CA LEU A 144 -7.81 -5.82 -3.72
C LEU A 144 -6.93 -5.58 -2.49
N TRP A 145 -6.53 -4.34 -2.28
CA TRP A 145 -5.67 -3.90 -1.19
C TRP A 145 -6.50 -3.25 -0.09
N ALA A 146 -6.09 -3.44 1.16
CA ALA A 146 -6.72 -2.87 2.35
C ALA A 146 -5.69 -2.08 3.15
N LEU A 147 -6.05 -0.86 3.57
CA LEU A 147 -5.24 -0.03 4.47
C LEU A 147 -5.57 -0.41 5.92
N ILE A 148 -4.59 -0.97 6.62
CA ILE A 148 -4.75 -1.48 7.99
C ILE A 148 -4.10 -0.58 9.03
N SER A 149 -4.72 -0.52 10.22
CA SER A 149 -4.17 0.11 11.41
C SER A 149 -4.23 -0.82 12.61
N VAL A 150 -3.25 -0.74 13.49
CA VAL A 150 -3.23 -1.43 14.80
C VAL A 150 -3.26 -0.36 15.89
N ASN A 151 -4.20 -0.47 16.83
CA ASN A 151 -4.36 0.49 17.93
C ASN A 151 -4.46 1.95 17.48
N GLY A 152 -5.11 2.20 16.33
CA GLY A 152 -5.25 3.54 15.74
C GLY A 152 -4.01 4.09 15.04
N GLN A 153 -2.91 3.32 14.99
CA GLN A 153 -1.73 3.67 14.19
C GLN A 153 -1.76 2.93 12.85
N GLU A 154 -1.70 3.68 11.76
CA GLU A 154 -1.61 3.13 10.41
C GLU A 154 -0.34 2.29 10.23
N LEU A 155 -0.51 1.06 9.73
CA LEU A 155 0.59 0.15 9.41
C LEU A 155 0.91 0.14 7.92
N GLY A 156 -0.11 0.24 7.06
CA GLY A 156 0.04 0.29 5.61
C GLY A 156 -0.93 -0.61 4.85
N TRP A 157 -0.64 -0.83 3.58
CA TRP A 157 -1.45 -1.60 2.63
C TRP A 157 -1.05 -3.07 2.58
N ILE A 158 -2.03 -3.95 2.73
CA ILE A 158 -1.90 -5.39 2.61
C ILE A 158 -2.95 -5.94 1.63
N ALA A 159 -2.69 -7.09 1.00
CA ALA A 159 -3.69 -7.77 0.20
C ALA A 159 -4.89 -8.17 1.09
N LYS A 160 -6.12 -7.85 0.67
CA LYS A 160 -7.34 -8.11 1.45
C LYS A 160 -7.51 -9.59 1.82
N ASP A 161 -7.07 -10.50 0.96
CA ASP A 161 -7.14 -11.94 1.22
C ASP A 161 -6.27 -12.39 2.42
N ALA A 162 -5.36 -11.55 2.91
CA ALA A 162 -4.61 -11.81 4.14
C ALA A 162 -5.43 -11.54 5.41
N LEU A 163 -6.61 -10.93 5.26
CA LEU A 163 -7.50 -10.51 6.32
C LEU A 163 -8.73 -11.41 6.41
N GLN A 164 -9.15 -11.66 7.65
CA GLN A 164 -10.44 -12.27 7.95
C GLN A 164 -11.33 -11.21 8.61
N GLU A 165 -12.24 -10.62 7.83
CA GLU A 165 -13.22 -9.65 8.32
C GLU A 165 -14.02 -10.20 9.51
N GLN A 166 -14.13 -9.41 10.56
CA GLN A 166 -14.96 -9.73 11.71
C GLN A 166 -16.40 -9.28 11.46
N LYS A 167 -17.34 -10.19 11.67
CA LYS A 167 -18.77 -9.91 11.52
C LYS A 167 -19.42 -9.86 12.89
N TYR A 168 -19.76 -8.67 13.33
CA TYR A 168 -20.53 -8.45 14.56
C TYR A 168 -22.01 -8.30 14.23
N ALA A 169 -22.87 -8.85 15.11
CA ALA A 169 -24.29 -8.55 15.07
C ALA A 169 -24.48 -7.05 15.33
N GLN A 170 -25.29 -6.41 14.48
CA GLN A 170 -25.60 -4.99 14.64
C GLN A 170 -26.80 -4.85 15.58
N SER A 171 -26.73 -3.89 16.51
CA SER A 171 -27.90 -3.46 17.29
C SER A 171 -28.98 -2.96 16.34
N VAL A 172 -30.12 -3.66 16.30
CA VAL A 172 -31.21 -3.35 15.37
C VAL A 172 -32.06 -2.17 15.87
N SER A 173 -32.08 -1.93 17.18
CA SER A 173 -32.85 -0.85 17.81
C SER A 173 -32.35 -0.58 19.21
N GLU A 174 -32.25 0.69 19.59
CA GLU A 174 -31.91 1.12 20.94
C GLU A 174 -32.93 2.16 21.42
N LYS A 175 -33.29 2.08 22.70
CA LYS A 175 -34.20 3.02 23.34
C LYS A 175 -33.63 3.42 24.70
N ALA A 176 -33.40 4.72 24.87
CA ALA A 176 -33.07 5.27 26.17
C ALA A 176 -34.23 5.08 27.16
N VAL A 177 -33.91 4.57 28.34
CA VAL A 177 -34.86 4.24 29.40
C VAL A 177 -34.26 4.65 30.75
N ASP A 178 -35.12 5.05 31.67
CA ASP A 178 -34.76 5.38 33.05
C ASP A 178 -35.72 4.64 33.98
N TYR A 179 -35.24 3.56 34.58
CA TYR A 179 -36.00 2.76 35.54
C TYR A 179 -35.05 2.01 36.49
N SER A 180 -35.55 1.70 37.68
CA SER A 180 -34.86 0.83 38.63
C SER A 180 -35.23 -0.64 38.42
N ALA A 181 -34.26 -1.54 38.55
CA ALA A 181 -34.46 -2.98 38.45
C ALA A 181 -33.52 -3.76 39.38
N THR A 182 -33.89 -5.01 39.68
CA THR A 182 -33.06 -5.96 40.45
C THR A 182 -32.59 -7.09 39.53
N VAL A 183 -31.30 -7.39 39.54
CA VAL A 183 -30.72 -8.54 38.83
C VAL A 183 -31.04 -9.82 39.60
N ASN A 184 -31.84 -10.71 39.01
CA ASN A 184 -32.33 -11.93 39.68
C ASN A 184 -31.62 -13.22 39.23
N ARG A 185 -30.64 -13.13 38.31
CA ARG A 185 -29.87 -14.28 37.79
C ARG A 185 -28.38 -13.96 37.86
N GLY A 186 -27.59 -14.89 38.42
CA GLY A 186 -26.14 -14.76 38.55
C GLY A 186 -25.33 -15.48 37.47
N THR A 187 -25.98 -16.08 36.47
CA THR A 187 -25.33 -16.87 35.42
C THR A 187 -25.03 -16.08 34.15
N ASP A 188 -25.55 -14.86 34.05
CA ASP A 188 -25.52 -14.08 32.82
C ASP A 188 -24.35 -13.07 32.88
N ALA A 189 -23.67 -12.88 31.75
CA ALA A 189 -22.56 -11.94 31.65
C ALA A 189 -23.04 -10.49 31.52
N ILE A 190 -22.24 -9.55 32.05
CA ILE A 190 -22.40 -8.11 31.82
C ILE A 190 -21.41 -7.70 30.74
N ASN A 191 -21.92 -7.29 29.59
CA ASN A 191 -21.11 -6.88 28.45
C ASN A 191 -20.99 -5.34 28.40
N THR A 192 -19.88 -4.84 27.86
CA THR A 192 -19.64 -3.40 27.67
C THR A 192 -20.32 -2.83 26.41
N ALA A 193 -20.79 -3.71 25.52
CA ALA A 193 -21.52 -3.39 24.31
C ALA A 193 -22.60 -4.48 24.04
N PRO A 194 -23.70 -4.14 23.35
CA PRO A 194 -24.78 -5.07 22.98
C PRO A 194 -24.38 -6.14 21.96
#